data_AF-A0A938SKX6-F1
#
_entry.id   AF-A0A938SKX6-F1
#
_cell.length_a   1.000
_cell.length_b   1.000
_cell.length_c   1.000
_cell.angle_alpha   90.00
_cell.angle_beta   90.00
_cell.angle_gamma   90.00
#
_symmetry.space_group_name_H-M   'P 1'
#
loop_
_entity.id
_entity.type
_entity.pdbx_description
1 polymer ?
#
loop_
_entity_poly.entity_id
_entity_poly.type
_entity_poly.pdbx_seq_one_letter_code
_entity_poly.pdbx_strand_id
1 'polypeptide(L)'
;MSFLLDTNILSAHLRRPSGLAHRFFQHSGRLYTSSVVLAELFVWAYNRPDPTKVLDAIDELLFEEVTLLEYDRDCADRALEEPIAVAKKLCEE
;
A
#
# COMPACT_ATOMS: atom_id res chain seq x y z
N MET A 1 -3.25 10.76 13.98
CA MET A 1 -2.68 10.75 12.61
C MET A 1 -2.55 9.32 12.11
N SER A 2 -3.19 8.98 11.02
CA SER A 2 -3.08 7.66 10.39
C SER A 2 -2.11 7.71 9.21
N PHE A 3 -1.54 6.56 8.83
CA PHE A 3 -0.58 6.45 7.73
C PHE A 3 -1.11 5.50 6.66
N LEU A 4 -1.12 5.94 5.40
CA LEU A 4 -1.43 5.10 4.23
C LEU A 4 -0.12 4.65 3.60
N LEU A 5 0.11 3.34 3.55
CA LEU A 5 1.34 2.72 3.08
C LEU A 5 1.21 2.30 1.61
N ASP A 6 2.22 2.67 0.82
CA ASP A 6 2.31 2.33 -0.61
C ASP A 6 2.97 0.96 -0.84
N THR A 7 2.96 0.53 -2.11
CA THR A 7 3.56 -0.73 -2.54
C THR A 7 5.07 -0.79 -2.25
N ASN A 8 5.78 0.33 -2.34
CA ASN A 8 7.23 0.36 -2.13
C ASN A 8 7.59 0.10 -0.66
N ILE A 9 6.88 0.73 0.28
CA ILE A 9 7.09 0.54 1.71
C ILE A 9 6.73 -0.88 2.12
N LEU A 10 5.56 -1.38 1.68
CA LEU A 10 5.13 -2.73 2.04
C LEU A 10 6.02 -3.81 1.43
N SER A 11 6.37 -3.70 0.15
CA SER A 11 7.27 -4.66 -0.49
C SER A 11 8.69 -4.60 0.09
N ALA A 12 9.16 -3.44 0.57
CA ALA A 12 10.43 -3.33 1.29
C ALA A 12 10.37 -4.03 2.66
N HIS A 13 9.28 -3.85 3.42
CA HIS A 13 9.05 -4.54 4.69
C HIS A 13 9.00 -6.06 4.49
N LEU A 14 8.23 -6.55 3.52
CA LEU A 14 8.13 -7.98 3.19
C LEU A 14 9.47 -8.59 2.74
N ARG A 15 10.36 -7.82 2.09
CA ARG A 15 11.70 -8.28 1.71
C ARG A 15 12.68 -8.33 2.89
N ARG A 16 12.58 -7.38 3.82
CA ARG A 16 13.49 -7.21 4.96
C ARG A 16 12.73 -6.75 6.21
N PRO A 17 11.98 -7.66 6.87
CA PRO A 17 11.05 -7.27 7.93
C PRO A 17 11.73 -6.54 9.10
N SER A 18 12.93 -6.99 9.49
CA SER A 18 13.66 -6.40 10.62
C SER A 18 14.08 -4.93 10.42
N GLY A 19 14.21 -4.46 9.17
CA GLY A 19 14.68 -3.10 8.87
C GLY A 19 13.63 -2.03 9.19
N LEU A 20 12.35 -2.38 9.10
CA LEU A 20 11.23 -1.46 9.31
C LEU A 20 10.28 -1.88 10.44
N ALA A 21 10.40 -3.10 10.98
CA ALA A 21 9.55 -3.64 12.04
C ALA A 21 9.32 -2.68 13.22
N HIS A 22 10.37 -2.01 13.71
CA HIS A 22 10.23 -1.06 14.82
C HIS A 22 9.30 0.11 14.47
N ARG A 23 9.30 0.61 13.23
CA ARG A 23 8.39 1.68 12.79
C ARG A 23 6.95 1.17 12.66
N PHE A 24 6.78 -0.07 12.20
CA PHE A 24 5.46 -0.70 12.13
C PHE A 24 4.87 -0.86 13.53
N PHE A 25 5.68 -1.33 14.48
CA PHE A 25 5.30 -1.43 15.88
C PHE A 25 4.94 -0.06 16.50
N GLN A 26 5.77 0.97 16.27
CA GLN A 26 5.53 2.32 16.78
C GLN A 26 4.21 2.94 16.30
N HIS A 27 3.72 2.52 15.14
CA HIS A 27 2.51 3.05 14.52
C HIS A 27 1.38 2.02 14.44
N SER A 28 1.49 0.93 15.19
CA SER A 28 0.51 -0.15 15.22
C SER A 28 -0.92 0.38 15.49
N GLY A 29 -1.90 -0.20 14.81
CA GLY A 29 -3.31 0.25 14.82
C GLY A 29 -3.58 1.53 14.03
N ARG A 30 -2.57 2.13 13.40
CA ARG A 30 -2.68 3.39 12.61
C ARG A 30 -2.08 3.26 11.22
N LEU A 31 -1.75 2.05 10.79
CA LEU A 31 -1.21 1.72 9.48
C LEU A 31 -2.32 1.17 8.60
N TYR A 32 -2.45 1.74 7.41
CA TYR A 32 -3.46 1.37 6.44
C TYR A 32 -2.81 1.13 5.08
N THR A 33 -3.44 0.34 4.23
CA THR A 33 -3.10 0.23 2.81
C THR A 33 -4.37 0.14 1.97
N SER A 34 -4.29 0.36 0.66
CA SER A 34 -5.45 0.28 -0.23
C SER A 34 -5.53 -1.07 -0.94
N SER A 35 -6.73 -1.47 -1.37
CA SER A 35 -6.91 -2.67 -2.19
C SER A 35 -6.16 -2.60 -3.53
N VAL A 36 -5.86 -1.39 -4.03
CA VAL A 36 -4.98 -1.18 -5.20
C VAL A 36 -3.55 -1.60 -4.90
N VAL A 37 -2.98 -1.16 -3.77
CA VAL A 37 -1.63 -1.54 -3.33
C VAL A 37 -1.56 -3.05 -3.07
N LEU A 38 -2.60 -3.65 -2.50
CA LEU A 38 -2.68 -5.09 -2.32
C LEU A 38 -2.63 -5.85 -3.66
N ALA A 39 -3.36 -5.37 -4.68
CA ALA A 39 -3.30 -5.95 -6.02
C ALA A 39 -1.87 -5.87 -6.60
N GLU A 40 -1.17 -4.76 -6.43
CA GLU A 40 0.23 -4.62 -6.85
C GLU A 40 1.17 -5.57 -6.10
N LEU A 41 0.95 -5.78 -4.79
CA LEU A 41 1.72 -6.75 -4.01
C LEU A 41 1.50 -8.19 -4.50
N PHE A 42 0.28 -8.56 -4.89
CA PHE A 42 0.03 -9.86 -5.51
C PHE A 42 0.75 -10.01 -6.84
N VAL A 43 0.69 -9.01 -7.72
CA VAL A 43 1.45 -9.01 -8.99
C VAL A 43 2.95 -9.18 -8.72
N TRP A 44 3.48 -8.46 -7.73
CA TRP A 44 4.87 -8.58 -7.32
C TRP A 44 5.22 -9.97 -6.76
N ALA A 45 4.34 -10.59 -5.97
CA ALA A 45 4.54 -11.93 -5.41
C ALA A 45 4.54 -13.00 -6.50
N TYR A 46 3.54 -12.98 -7.40
CA TYR A 46 3.39 -13.96 -8.48
C TYR A 46 4.46 -13.85 -9.58
N ASN A 47 5.18 -12.73 -9.67
CA ASN A 47 6.34 -12.60 -10.55
C ASN A 47 7.59 -13.37 -10.06
N ARG A 48 7.52 -14.06 -8.93
CA ARG A 48 8.60 -14.91 -8.41
C ARG A 48 8.43 -16.37 -8.82
N PRO A 49 9.53 -17.15 -8.93
CA PRO A 49 9.44 -18.58 -9.26
C PRO A 49 8.62 -19.41 -8.26
N ASP A 50 8.68 -19.05 -6.98
CA ASP A 50 7.85 -19.63 -5.91
C ASP A 50 7.26 -18.49 -5.07
N PRO A 51 5.95 -18.23 -5.19
CA PRO A 51 5.29 -17.13 -4.49
C PRO A 51 4.87 -17.49 -3.06
N THR A 52 4.84 -18.78 -2.70
CA THR A 52 4.15 -19.31 -1.50
C THR A 52 4.52 -18.53 -0.24
N LYS A 53 5.82 -18.42 0.07
CA LYS A 53 6.31 -17.73 1.29
C LYS A 53 5.99 -16.24 1.31
N VAL A 54 5.87 -15.61 0.14
CA VAL A 54 5.58 -14.18 0.05
C VAL A 54 4.08 -13.95 0.21
N LEU A 55 3.25 -14.85 -0.30
CA LEU A 55 1.80 -14.82 -0.09
C LEU A 55 1.47 -15.01 1.40
N ASP A 56 2.09 -16.00 2.06
CA ASP A 56 1.93 -16.21 3.51
C ASP A 56 2.31 -14.94 4.30
N ALA A 57 3.41 -14.29 3.94
CA ALA A 57 3.84 -13.04 4.58
C ALA A 57 2.91 -11.84 4.30
N ILE A 58 2.24 -11.81 3.14
CA ILE A 58 1.21 -10.80 2.84
C ILE A 58 -0.03 -11.04 3.71
N ASP A 59 -0.43 -12.30 3.90
CA ASP A 59 -1.57 -12.65 4.75
C ASP A 59 -1.28 -12.30 6.22
N GLU A 60 -0.07 -12.62 6.73
CA GLU A 60 0.38 -12.21 8.07
C GLU A 60 0.36 -10.68 8.25
N LEU A 61 0.89 -9.93 7.27
CA LEU A 61 0.91 -8.47 7.28
C LEU A 61 -0.49 -7.86 7.42
N LEU A 62 -1.46 -8.38 6.65
CA LEU A 62 -2.84 -7.90 6.65
C LEU A 62 -3.60 -8.31 7.93
N PHE A 63 -3.21 -9.43 8.54
CA PHE A 63 -3.83 -9.90 9.77
C PHE A 63 -3.31 -9.14 11.00
N GLU A 64 -2.01 -8.85 11.07
CA GLU A 64 -1.38 -8.39 12.31
C GLU A 64 -0.98 -6.90 12.31
N GLU A 65 -0.61 -6.34 11.16
CA GLU A 65 0.13 -5.07 11.13
C GLU A 65 -0.61 -3.93 10.44
N VAL A 66 -1.34 -4.20 9.35
CA VAL A 66 -1.88 -3.18 8.45
C VAL A 66 -3.36 -3.41 8.15
N THR A 67 -4.17 -2.36 8.29
CA THR A 67 -5.60 -2.41 7.93
C THR A 67 -5.80 -2.13 6.44
N LEU A 68 -6.57 -3.00 5.76
CA LEU A 68 -6.95 -2.80 4.37
C LEU A 68 -8.10 -1.81 4.23
N LEU A 69 -7.97 -0.85 3.32
CA LEU A 69 -9.02 0.06 2.89
C LEU A 69 -9.47 -0.31 1.47
N GLU A 70 -10.77 -0.50 1.31
CA GLU A 70 -11.37 -0.72 -0.01
C GLU A 70 -11.28 0.55 -0.86
N TYR A 71 -10.84 0.39 -2.10
CA TYR A 71 -10.82 1.45 -3.09
C TYR A 71 -12.08 1.37 -3.95
N ASP A 72 -12.95 2.38 -3.79
CA ASP A 72 -14.23 2.48 -4.49
C ASP A 72 -14.26 3.67 -5.47
N ARG A 73 -15.41 3.87 -6.12
CA ARG A 73 -15.61 4.93 -7.10
C ARG A 73 -15.46 6.32 -6.48
N ASP A 74 -15.95 6.53 -5.26
CA ASP A 74 -15.86 7.83 -4.58
C ASP A 74 -14.40 8.20 -4.29
N CYS A 75 -13.58 7.21 -3.93
CA CYS A 75 -12.13 7.37 -3.83
C CYS A 75 -11.51 7.75 -5.18
N ALA A 76 -11.94 7.12 -6.28
CA ALA A 76 -11.43 7.41 -7.61
C ALA A 76 -11.80 8.81 -8.11
N ASP A 77 -13.04 9.24 -7.90
CA ASP A 77 -13.50 10.57 -8.30
C ASP A 77 -12.68 11.66 -7.60
N ARG A 78 -12.44 11.53 -6.28
CA ARG A 78 -11.58 12.45 -5.50
C ARG A 78 -10.12 12.39 -5.93
N ALA A 79 -9.59 11.21 -6.23
CA ALA A 79 -8.20 11.05 -6.66
C ALA A 79 -7.92 11.71 -8.01
N LEU A 80 -8.94 11.92 -8.86
CA LEU A 80 -8.82 12.61 -10.14
C LEU A 80 -8.94 14.14 -10.02
N GLU A 81 -9.63 14.65 -8.98
CA GLU A 81 -9.82 16.09 -8.79
C GLU A 81 -8.49 16.85 -8.62
N GLU A 82 -7.56 16.32 -7.82
CA GLU A 82 -6.25 16.96 -7.61
C GLU A 82 -5.35 16.97 -8.85
N PRO A 83 -5.07 15.85 -9.54
CA PRO A 83 -4.23 15.85 -10.73
C PRO A 83 -4.86 16.60 -11.90
N ILE A 84 -6.20 16.63 -12.04
CA ILE A 84 -6.85 17.47 -13.05
C ILE A 84 -6.71 18.96 -12.70
N ALA A 85 -6.84 19.34 -11.43
CA ALA A 85 -6.62 20.72 -11.01
C ALA A 85 -5.16 21.17 -11.24
N VAL A 86 -4.19 20.30 -10.93
CA VAL A 86 -2.77 20.55 -11.19
C VAL A 86 -2.48 20.61 -12.69
N ALA A 87 -3.02 19.69 -13.49
CA ALA A 87 -2.85 19.68 -14.94
C ALA A 87 -3.47 20.91 -15.60
N LYS A 88 -4.67 21.34 -15.18
CA LYS A 88 -5.29 22.59 -15.66
C LYS A 88 -4.43 23.81 -15.33
N LYS A 89 -3.91 23.90 -14.11
CA LYS A 89 -3.02 24.99 -13.71
C LYS A 89 -1.73 25.04 -14.54
N LEU A 90 -1.16 23.88 -14.87
CA LEU A 90 0.04 23.77 -15.72
C LEU A 90 -0.22 24.06 -17.21
N CYS A 91 -1.47 23.98 -17.68
CA CYS A 91 -1.83 24.28 -19.06
C CYS A 91 -2.31 25.73 -19.27
N GLU A 92 -2.51 26.49 -18.20
CA GLU A 92 -2.93 27.91 -18.23
C GLU A 92 -1.77 28.90 -18.00
N GLU A 93 -0.53 28.40 -17.81
CA GLU A 93 0.73 29.17 -17.75
C GLU A 93 1.59 28.92 -19.01
#